data_AF-A0A1G2QAU7-F1
#
_entry.id   AF-A0A1G2QAU7-F1
#
_cell.length_a   1.000
_cell.length_b   1.000
_cell.length_c   1.000
_cell.angle_alpha   90.00
_cell.angle_beta   90.00
_cell.angle_gamma   90.00
#
_symmetry.space_group_name_H-M   'P 1'
#
loop_
_entity.id
_entity.type
_entity.pdbx_description
1 polymer ?
#
loop_
_entity_poly.entity_id
_entity_poly.type
_entity_poly.pdbx_seq_one_letter_code
_entity_poly.pdbx_strand_id
1 'polypeptide(L)' 'ASAYRDRRNKKRTRRGEWQISIGAAVRPYDLSYSRFINLLKKAEIGLDRKILSQLAQEEPQTFERLVNSVKA' A
#
# COMPACT_ATOMS: atom_id res chain seq x y z
N ALA A 1 -18.67 5.66 -26.40
CA ALA A 1 -18.85 4.74 -25.25
C ALA A 1 -17.57 4.45 -24.44
N SER A 2 -16.36 4.84 -24.90
CA SER A 2 -15.07 4.56 -24.23
C SER A 2 -14.85 5.35 -22.93
N ALA A 3 -15.19 6.64 -22.90
CA ALA A 3 -14.90 7.53 -21.76
C ALA A 3 -15.48 7.06 -20.41
N TYR A 4 -16.66 6.42 -20.39
CA TYR A 4 -17.25 5.90 -19.16
C TYR A 4 -16.47 4.70 -18.60
N ARG A 5 -16.10 3.77 -19.48
CA ARG A 5 -15.29 2.60 -19.15
C ARG A 5 -13.92 3.01 -18.62
N ASP A 6 -13.28 3.96 -19.30
CA ASP A 6 -11.91 4.36 -18.99
C ASP A 6 -11.82 5.06 -17.62
N ARG A 7 -12.85 5.79 -17.18
CA ARG A 7 -12.95 6.30 -15.80
C ARG A 7 -12.96 5.20 -14.75
N ARG A 8 -13.64 4.07 -15.01
CA ARG A 8 -13.63 2.92 -14.10
C ARG A 8 -12.28 2.20 -14.13
N ASN A 9 -11.66 2.08 -15.30
CA ASN A 9 -10.35 1.46 -15.45
C ASN A 9 -9.24 2.27 -14.77
N LYS A 10 -9.24 3.60 -14.89
CA LYS A 10 -8.28 4.49 -14.20
C LYS A 10 -8.21 4.22 -12.69
N LYS A 11 -9.36 3.99 -12.04
CA LYS A 11 -9.41 3.64 -10.61
C LYS A 11 -8.75 2.29 -10.30
N ARG A 12 -8.89 1.30 -11.18
CA ARG A 12 -8.25 -0.02 -11.04
C ARG A 12 -6.75 0.05 -11.27
N THR A 13 -6.33 0.74 -12.34
CA THR A 13 -4.91 0.93 -12.68
C THR A 13 -4.16 1.60 -11.54
N ARG A 14 -4.70 2.72 -11.00
CA ARG A 14 -4.12 3.40 -9.84
C ARG A 14 -3.99 2.49 -8.62
N ARG A 15 -5.01 1.66 -8.34
CA ARG A 15 -4.95 0.70 -7.24
C ARG A 15 -3.85 -0.34 -7.45
N GLY A 16 -3.66 -0.81 -8.69
CA GLY A 16 -2.58 -1.73 -9.04
C GLY A 16 -1.20 -1.10 -8.86
N GLU A 17 -1.02 0.15 -9.31
CA GLU A 17 0.21 0.92 -9.10
C GLU A 17 0.55 1.01 -7.60
N TRP A 18 -0.41 1.38 -6.74
CA TRP A 18 -0.18 1.45 -5.30
C TRP A 18 0.18 0.10 -4.67
N GLN A 19 -0.39 -1.00 -5.16
CA GLN A 19 -0.03 -2.35 -4.69
C GLN A 19 1.42 -2.68 -5.02
N ILE A 20 1.89 -2.32 -6.22
CA ILE A 20 3.26 -2.53 -6.65
C ILE A 20 4.22 -1.67 -5.83
N SER A 21 3.92 -0.37 -5.65
CA SER A 21 4.74 0.53 -4.85
C SER A 21 4.84 0.11 -3.39
N ILE A 22 3.72 -0.22 -2.73
CA ILE A 22 3.73 -0.73 -1.35
C ILE A 22 4.49 -2.06 -1.31
N GLY A 23 4.25 -2.96 -2.27
CA GLY A 23 4.92 -4.25 -2.36
C GLY A 23 6.44 -4.10 -2.44
N ALA A 24 6.94 -3.13 -3.21
CA ALA A 24 8.36 -2.80 -3.28
C ALA A 24 8.89 -2.24 -1.95
N ALA A 25 8.14 -1.34 -1.31
CA ALA A 25 8.54 -0.71 -0.05
C ALA A 25 8.63 -1.69 1.13
N VAL A 26 7.81 -2.75 1.14
CA VAL A 26 7.83 -3.76 2.23
C VAL A 26 8.86 -4.87 2.03
N ARG A 27 9.41 -5.04 0.81
CA ARG A 27 10.39 -6.10 0.52
C ARG A 27 11.66 -6.03 1.37
N PRO A 28 12.28 -4.86 1.62
CA PRO A 28 13.46 -4.76 2.47
C PRO A 28 13.23 -5.26 3.91
N TYR A 29 11.98 -5.26 4.37
CA TYR A 29 11.61 -5.68 5.72
C TYR A 29 11.22 -7.17 5.83
N ASP A 30 11.50 -7.95 4.77
CA ASP A 30 11.15 -9.38 4.62
C ASP A 30 9.63 -9.66 4.70
N LEU A 31 8.84 -8.72 4.19
CA LEU A 31 7.39 -8.83 4.12
C LEU A 31 6.91 -8.80 2.68
N SER A 32 5.87 -9.58 2.40
CA SER A 32 5.11 -9.47 1.15
C SER A 32 3.94 -8.53 1.34
N TYR A 33 3.47 -7.93 0.24
CA TYR A 33 2.28 -7.08 0.24
C TYR A 33 1.09 -7.73 0.96
N SER A 34 0.80 -9.00 0.67
CA SER A 34 -0.31 -9.74 1.25
C SER A 34 -0.15 -9.93 2.76
N ARG A 35 1.06 -10.23 3.24
CA ARG A 35 1.37 -10.33 4.67
C ARG A 35 1.21 -8.97 5.35
N PHE A 36 1.78 -7.92 4.78
CA PHE A 36 1.69 -6.56 5.32
C PHE A 36 0.24 -6.08 5.46
N ILE A 37 -0.60 -6.29 4.43
CA ILE A 37 -2.02 -5.94 4.51
C ILE A 37 -2.77 -6.80 5.54
N ASN A 38 -2.42 -8.07 5.70
CA ASN A 38 -3.02 -8.93 6.73
C ASN A 38 -2.67 -8.41 8.13
N LEU A 39 -1.42 -8.04 8.36
CA LEU A 39 -0.95 -7.46 9.61
C LEU A 39 -1.64 -6.13 9.91
N LEU A 40 -1.74 -5.22 8.93
CA LEU A 40 -2.45 -3.95 9.09
C LEU A 40 -3.91 -4.16 9.49
N LYS A 41 -4.57 -5.17 8.90
CA LYS A 41 -5.95 -5.51 9.25
C LYS A 41 -6.05 -6.07 10.67
N LYS A 42 -5.08 -6.88 11.11
CA LYS A 42 -5.00 -7.41 12.48
C LYS A 42 -4.74 -6.32 13.52
N ALA A 43 -3.92 -5.34 13.17
CA ALA A 43 -3.65 -4.16 13.99
C ALA A 43 -4.78 -3.10 13.92
N GLU A 44 -5.89 -3.39 13.23
CA GLU A 44 -7.03 -2.47 13.03
C GLU A 44 -6.67 -1.11 12.39
N ILE A 45 -5.56 -1.07 11.65
CA ILE A 45 -5.10 0.14 10.95
C ILE A 45 -5.83 0.26 9.61
N GLY A 46 -6.86 1.10 9.58
CA GLY A 46 -7.72 1.38 8.42
C GLY A 46 -7.11 2.30 7.35
N LEU A 47 -5.80 2.22 7.09
CA LEU A 47 -5.13 3.10 6.12
C LEU A 47 -5.37 2.69 4.67
N ASP A 48 -5.63 3.69 3.83
CA ASP A 48 -5.83 3.50 2.40
C ASP A 48 -4.52 3.27 1.64
N ARG A 49 -4.59 2.47 0.57
CA ARG A 49 -3.44 2.12 -0.28
C ARG A 49 -2.81 3.34 -0.97
N LYS A 50 -3.61 4.36 -1.26
CA LYS A 50 -3.10 5.63 -1.79
C LYS A 50 -2.14 6.28 -0.80
N ILE A 51 -2.58 6.41 0.45
CA ILE A 51 -1.81 7.06 1.52
C ILE A 51 -0.59 6.21 1.86
N LEU A 52 -0.75 4.89 1.97
CA LEU A 52 0.39 3.98 2.22
C LEU A 52 1.45 4.06 1.11
N SER A 53 1.04 4.12 -0.15
CA SER A 53 1.98 4.26 -1.27
C SER A 53 2.68 5.62 -1.27
N GLN A 54 1.98 6.69 -0.92
CA GLN A 54 2.55 8.03 -0.84
C GLN A 54 3.52 8.13 0.35
N LEU A 55 3.12 7.64 1.52
CA LEU A 55 3.93 7.63 2.73
C LEU A 55 5.20 6.80 2.56
N ALA A 56 5.14 5.69 1.83
CA ALA A 56 6.32 4.90 1.48
C ALA A 56 7.34 5.64 0.59
N GLN A 57 6.90 6.64 -0.19
CA GLN A 57 7.77 7.42 -1.09
C GLN A 57 8.26 8.72 -0.47
N GLU A 58 7.36 9.44 0.20
CA GLU A 58 7.65 10.76 0.78
C GLU A 58 8.35 10.65 2.13
N GLU A 59 7.95 9.67 2.96
CA GLU A 59 8.35 9.60 4.37
C GLU A 59 8.78 8.17 4.77
N PRO A 60 9.95 7.70 4.28
CA PRO A 60 10.41 6.32 4.50
C PRO A 60 10.62 5.99 5.99
N GLN A 61 11.03 6.96 6.81
CA GLN A 61 11.22 6.75 8.26
C GLN A 61 9.90 6.47 8.98
N THR A 62 8.83 7.18 8.58
CA THR A 62 7.49 6.97 9.14
C THR A 62 6.93 5.62 8.69
N PHE A 63 7.17 5.26 7.43
CA PHE A 63 6.79 3.95 6.90
C PHE A 63 7.47 2.81 7.65
N GLU A 64 8.77 2.94 7.96
CA GLU A 64 9.53 1.96 8.73
C GLU A 64 8.94 1.76 10.13
N ARG A 65 8.63 2.85 10.84
CA ARG A 65 7.99 2.79 12.17
C ARG A 65 6.64 2.07 12.08
N LEU A 66 5.85 2.36 11.05
CA LEU A 66 4.58 1.68 10.81
C LEU A 66 4.82 0.18 10.64
N VAL A 67 5.70 -0.23 9.70
CA VAL A 67 6.04 -1.63 9.42
C VAL A 67 6.50 -2.36 10.68
N ASN A 68 7.36 -1.74 11.47
CA ASN A 68 7.84 -2.31 12.73
C ASN A 68 6.72 -2.48 13.76
N SER A 69 5.79 -1.52 13.86
CA SER A 69 4.65 -1.65 14.78
C SER A 69 3.71 -2.81 14.43
N VAL A 70 3.60 -3.17 13.14
CA VAL A 70 2.73 -4.27 12.69
C VAL A 70 3.43 -5.63 12.64
N LYS A 71 4.77 -5.64 12.72
CA LYS A 71 5.57 -6.87 12.73
C LYS A 71 5.71 -7.47 14.13
N ALA A 72 5.66 -6.61 15.16
CA ALA A 72 5.60 -7.01 16.57
C ALA A 72 4.34 -7.86 16.85
#